data_AF-A0A258RGQ1-F1
#
_entry.id   AF-A0A258RGQ1-F1
#
_cell.length_a   1.000
_cell.length_b   1.000
_cell.length_c   1.000
_cell.angle_alpha   90.00
_cell.angle_beta   90.00
_cell.angle_gamma   90.00
#
_symmetry.space_group_name_H-M   'P 1'
#
loop_
_entity.id
_entity.type
_entity.pdbx_description
1 polymer ?
#
loop_
_entity_poly.entity_id
_entity_poly.type
_entity_poly.pdbx_seq_one_letter_code
_entity_poly.pdbx_strand_id
1 'polypeptide(L)'
;MATITATKTPKVKSRAPDGFEKFLAVGASILLVCVVVALAKGQPYWGRISLNLWGHLGTMIVALALTPVMLLRRRGDRPHRIIGTIWVSAMILTALISFTIREANDGGFSVIHILSAWTLLQVPLIWWSARTHRVDQHRGSVRGMVFGALLIAGFFTFPFNRMLGQFLFS
;
A
#
# COMPACT_ATOMS: atom_id res chain seq x y z
N MET A 1 -31.39 39.60 -28.06
CA MET A 1 -30.44 38.49 -28.31
C MET A 1 -30.34 37.66 -27.03
N ALA A 2 -30.89 36.45 -27.02
CA ALA A 2 -30.81 35.54 -25.87
C ALA A 2 -29.54 34.69 -26.00
N THR A 3 -28.57 34.91 -25.11
CA THR A 3 -27.36 34.10 -25.01
C THR A 3 -27.71 32.75 -24.39
N ILE A 4 -27.68 31.69 -25.19
CA ILE A 4 -27.88 30.32 -24.73
C ILE A 4 -26.59 29.88 -24.03
N THR A 5 -26.58 29.86 -22.71
CA THR A 5 -25.50 29.26 -21.90
C THR A 5 -25.47 27.75 -22.13
N ALA A 6 -24.49 27.29 -22.89
CA ALA A 6 -24.24 25.86 -23.09
C ALA A 6 -23.92 25.20 -21.75
N THR A 7 -24.85 24.40 -21.23
CA THR A 7 -24.67 23.58 -20.04
C THR A 7 -23.64 22.49 -20.34
N LYS A 8 -22.45 22.62 -19.78
CA LYS A 8 -21.35 21.66 -19.91
C LYS A 8 -21.80 20.32 -19.32
N THR A 9 -22.04 19.31 -20.16
CA THR A 9 -22.45 17.98 -19.69
C THR A 9 -21.37 17.43 -18.74
N PRO A 10 -21.74 16.90 -17.55
CA PRO A 10 -20.76 16.39 -16.60
C PRO A 10 -19.95 15.25 -17.22
N LYS A 11 -18.63 15.43 -17.35
CA LYS A 11 -17.73 14.39 -17.87
C LYS A 11 -17.74 13.20 -16.91
N VAL A 12 -18.32 12.08 -17.34
CA VAL A 12 -18.28 10.82 -16.58
C VAL A 12 -16.83 10.38 -16.43
N LYS A 13 -16.32 10.25 -15.19
CA LYS A 13 -14.94 9.82 -14.95
C LYS A 13 -14.75 8.37 -15.40
N SER A 14 -13.71 8.14 -16.21
CA SER A 14 -13.34 6.80 -16.67
C SER A 14 -12.93 5.90 -15.51
N ARG A 15 -13.41 4.65 -15.54
CA ARG A 15 -13.04 3.57 -14.59
C ARG A 15 -11.78 2.81 -15.01
N ALA A 16 -11.23 3.10 -16.19
CA ALA A 16 -9.98 2.51 -16.64
C ALA A 16 -8.79 3.04 -15.82
N PRO A 17 -7.71 2.25 -15.66
CA PRO A 17 -6.49 2.72 -15.03
C PRO A 17 -5.92 3.94 -15.75
N ASP A 18 -5.64 5.02 -15.01
CA ASP A 18 -4.99 6.20 -15.57
C ASP A 18 -3.45 6.14 -15.41
N GLY A 19 -2.75 7.16 -15.91
CA GLY A 19 -1.29 7.22 -15.85
C GLY A 19 -0.74 7.18 -14.43
N PHE A 20 -1.44 7.79 -13.47
CA PHE A 20 -1.02 7.77 -12.07
C PHE A 20 -1.12 6.36 -11.48
N GLU A 21 -2.20 5.62 -11.75
CA GLU A 21 -2.32 4.23 -11.29
C GLU A 21 -1.30 3.30 -11.93
N LYS A 22 -0.93 3.53 -13.19
CA LYS A 22 0.18 2.83 -13.84
C LYS A 22 1.51 3.12 -13.15
N PHE A 23 1.77 4.40 -12.83
CA PHE A 23 2.95 4.80 -12.07
C PHE A 23 2.99 4.10 -10.70
N LEU A 24 1.87 4.09 -9.96
CA LEU A 24 1.78 3.40 -8.66
C LEU A 24 2.02 1.90 -8.80
N ALA A 25 1.47 1.26 -9.85
CA ALA A 25 1.66 -0.16 -10.10
C ALA A 25 3.14 -0.50 -10.41
N VAL A 26 3.80 0.31 -11.23
CA VAL A 26 5.24 0.16 -11.54
C VAL A 26 6.07 0.38 -10.27
N GLY A 27 5.80 1.45 -9.52
CA GLY A 27 6.49 1.73 -8.26
C GLY A 27 6.34 0.59 -7.25
N ALA A 28 5.14 0.03 -7.11
CA ALA A 28 4.89 -1.11 -6.22
C ALA A 28 5.63 -2.37 -6.67
N SER A 29 5.71 -2.60 -7.99
CA SER A 29 6.43 -3.74 -8.57
C SER A 29 7.94 -3.61 -8.35
N ILE A 30 8.51 -2.43 -8.60
CA ILE A 30 9.94 -2.15 -8.34
C ILE A 30 10.25 -2.32 -6.86
N LEU A 31 9.43 -1.73 -5.98
CA LEU A 31 9.61 -1.83 -4.54
C LEU A 31 9.56 -3.29 -4.07
N LEU A 32 8.60 -4.08 -4.56
CA LEU A 32 8.50 -5.51 -4.26
C LEU A 32 9.77 -6.25 -4.67
N VAL A 33 10.29 -6.02 -5.88
CA VAL A 33 11.53 -6.64 -6.35
C VAL A 33 12.70 -6.26 -5.44
N CYS A 34 12.86 -4.97 -5.09
CA CYS A 34 13.91 -4.53 -4.16
C CYS A 34 13.81 -5.23 -2.79
N VAL A 35 12.60 -5.36 -2.24
CA VAL A 35 12.39 -6.07 -0.96
C VAL A 35 12.76 -7.54 -1.07
N VAL A 36 12.33 -8.23 -2.14
CA VAL A 36 12.64 -9.65 -2.35
C VAL A 36 14.15 -9.86 -2.51
N VAL A 37 14.82 -9.03 -3.30
CA VAL A 37 16.27 -9.08 -3.49
C VAL A 37 17.00 -8.82 -2.16
N ALA A 38 16.58 -7.81 -1.40
CA ALA A 38 17.14 -7.52 -0.08
C ALA A 38 17.00 -8.72 0.87
N LEU A 39 15.82 -9.36 0.93
CA LEU A 39 15.61 -10.53 1.77
C LEU A 39 16.45 -11.73 1.33
N ALA A 40 16.60 -11.95 0.02
CA ALA A 40 17.44 -13.01 -0.52
C ALA A 40 18.92 -12.82 -0.16
N LYS A 41 19.44 -11.59 -0.29
CA LYS A 41 20.81 -11.25 0.13
C LYS A 41 21.00 -11.35 1.65
N GLY A 42 19.95 -11.04 2.41
CA GLY A 42 19.92 -11.16 3.87
C GLY A 42 19.78 -12.58 4.41
N GLN A 43 19.79 -13.62 3.56
CA GLN A 43 19.61 -15.03 3.97
C GLN A 43 20.48 -15.47 5.16
N PRO A 44 21.77 -15.06 5.27
CA PRO A 44 22.60 -15.42 6.42
C PRO A 44 22.09 -14.88 7.77
N TYR A 45 21.27 -13.83 7.76
CA TYR A 45 20.76 -13.15 8.94
C TYR A 45 19.33 -13.53 9.30
N TRP A 46 18.67 -14.40 8.53
CA TRP A 46 17.26 -14.76 8.76
C TRP A 46 16.98 -15.30 10.16
N GLY A 47 17.93 -16.03 10.75
CA GLY A 47 17.83 -16.54 12.11
C GLY A 47 17.82 -15.47 13.21
N ARG A 48 18.16 -14.22 12.88
CA ARG A 48 18.16 -13.08 13.81
C ARG A 48 16.88 -12.23 13.71
N ILE A 49 16.06 -12.44 12.69
CA ILE A 49 14.85 -11.67 12.44
C ILE A 49 13.74 -12.20 13.36
N SER A 50 13.16 -11.30 14.16
CA SER A 50 12.07 -11.66 15.07
C SER A 50 10.81 -12.11 14.30
N LEU A 51 10.01 -12.97 14.93
CA LEU A 51 8.79 -13.49 14.31
C LEU A 51 7.78 -12.37 13.96
N ASN A 52 7.70 -11.32 14.79
CA ASN A 52 6.86 -10.17 14.53
C ASN A 52 7.30 -9.42 13.25
N LEU A 53 8.61 -9.26 13.06
CA LEU A 53 9.13 -8.63 11.84
C LEU A 53 8.87 -9.50 10.62
N TRP A 54 9.03 -10.82 10.71
CA TRP A 54 8.63 -11.75 9.64
C TRP A 54 7.15 -11.65 9.29
N GLY A 55 6.27 -11.62 10.30
CA GLY A 55 4.84 -11.45 10.11
C GLY A 55 4.52 -10.16 9.36
N HIS A 56 5.11 -9.04 9.80
CA HIS A 56 4.93 -7.73 9.16
C HIS A 56 5.43 -7.72 7.71
N LEU A 57 6.64 -8.25 7.46
CA LEU A 57 7.20 -8.35 6.11
C LEU A 57 6.34 -9.21 5.20
N GLY A 58 5.88 -10.36 5.68
CA GLY A 58 5.01 -11.27 4.92
C GLY A 58 3.71 -10.59 4.49
N THR A 59 3.03 -9.92 5.42
CA THR A 59 1.77 -9.22 5.10
C THR A 59 2.01 -8.01 4.19
N MET A 60 3.12 -7.28 4.36
CA MET A 60 3.50 -6.20 3.44
C MET A 60 3.79 -6.69 2.02
N ILE A 61 4.50 -7.81 1.88
CA ILE A 61 4.81 -8.41 0.58
C ILE A 61 3.53 -8.80 -0.15
N VAL A 62 2.57 -9.40 0.55
CA VAL A 62 1.24 -9.71 -0.02
C VAL A 62 0.54 -8.43 -0.49
N ALA A 63 0.51 -7.39 0.33
CA ALA A 63 -0.10 -6.11 -0.05
C ALA A 63 0.58 -5.48 -1.27
N LEU A 64 1.92 -5.49 -1.33
CA LEU A 64 2.71 -4.98 -2.45
C LEU A 64 2.47 -5.78 -3.73
N ALA A 65 2.47 -7.12 -3.66
CA ALA A 65 2.24 -7.98 -4.81
C ALA A 65 0.84 -7.84 -5.40
N LEU A 66 -0.18 -7.67 -4.56
CA LEU A 66 -1.56 -7.48 -5.02
C LEU A 66 -1.83 -6.08 -5.58
N THR A 67 -1.04 -5.07 -5.21
CA THR A 67 -1.22 -3.67 -5.64
C THR A 67 -1.24 -3.49 -7.17
N PRO A 68 -0.22 -3.92 -7.95
CA PRO A 68 -0.24 -3.76 -9.40
C PRO A 68 -1.41 -4.51 -10.03
N VAL A 69 -1.69 -5.73 -9.56
CA VAL A 69 -2.80 -6.55 -10.05
C VAL A 69 -4.14 -5.84 -9.82
N MET A 70 -4.37 -5.30 -8.62
CA MET A 70 -5.59 -4.59 -8.25
C MET A 70 -5.78 -3.29 -9.04
N LEU A 71 -4.70 -2.53 -9.28
CA LEU A 71 -4.75 -1.23 -9.95
C LEU A 71 -4.97 -1.34 -11.47
N LEU A 72 -4.38 -2.35 -12.12
CA LEU A 72 -4.37 -2.49 -13.57
C LEU A 72 -5.55 -3.32 -14.12
N ARG A 73 -6.16 -4.17 -13.30
CA ARG A 73 -7.27 -5.02 -13.72
C ARG A 73 -8.60 -4.26 -13.85
N ARG A 74 -9.58 -4.92 -14.48
CA ARG A 74 -10.98 -4.47 -14.51
C ARG A 74 -11.53 -4.28 -13.10
N ARG A 75 -12.32 -3.23 -12.87
CA ARG A 75 -12.82 -2.87 -11.53
C ARG A 75 -14.28 -3.30 -11.35
N GLY A 76 -14.64 -3.62 -10.10
CA GLY A 76 -16.02 -3.89 -9.68
C GLY A 76 -16.55 -5.30 -9.95
N ASP A 77 -15.78 -6.16 -10.62
CA ASP A 77 -16.07 -7.58 -10.81
C ASP A 77 -15.71 -8.41 -9.56
N ARG A 78 -16.10 -9.69 -9.53
CA ARG A 78 -15.86 -10.58 -8.39
C ARG A 78 -14.37 -10.69 -8.02
N PRO A 79 -13.43 -10.89 -8.96
CA PRO A 79 -12.03 -10.99 -8.58
C PRO A 79 -11.44 -9.66 -8.08
N HIS A 80 -11.95 -8.48 -8.50
CA HIS A 80 -11.51 -7.20 -7.92
C HIS A 80 -11.82 -7.15 -6.43
N ARG A 81 -13.02 -7.61 -6.06
CA ARG A 81 -13.49 -7.61 -4.68
C ARG A 81 -12.70 -8.59 -3.84
N ILE A 82 -12.37 -9.78 -4.36
CA ILE A 82 -11.54 -10.77 -3.66
C ILE A 82 -10.14 -10.22 -3.42
N ILE A 83 -9.47 -9.74 -4.47
CA ILE A 83 -8.11 -9.16 -4.37
C ILE A 83 -8.11 -7.97 -3.40
N GLY A 84 -9.08 -7.07 -3.52
CA GLY A 84 -9.22 -5.93 -2.63
C GLY A 84 -9.48 -6.33 -1.17
N THR A 85 -10.20 -7.42 -0.92
CA THR A 85 -10.43 -7.96 0.43
C THR A 85 -9.13 -8.48 1.03
N ILE A 86 -8.39 -9.30 0.28
CA ILE A 86 -7.10 -9.83 0.74
C ILE A 86 -6.13 -8.68 1.01
N TRP A 87 -6.07 -7.69 0.12
CA TRP A 87 -5.24 -6.51 0.29
C TRP A 87 -5.62 -5.71 1.54
N VAL A 88 -6.91 -5.46 1.78
CA VAL A 88 -7.42 -4.77 2.99
C VAL A 88 -7.04 -5.53 4.25
N SER A 89 -7.24 -6.85 4.28
CA SER A 89 -6.86 -7.69 5.42
C SER A 89 -5.34 -7.66 5.67
N ALA A 90 -4.53 -7.73 4.61
CA ALA A 90 -3.08 -7.66 4.70
C ALA A 90 -2.61 -6.29 5.24
N MET A 91 -3.24 -5.18 4.83
CA MET A 91 -2.93 -3.85 5.35
C MET A 91 -3.28 -3.72 6.84
N ILE A 92 -4.42 -4.25 7.29
CA ILE A 92 -4.80 -4.26 8.71
C ILE A 92 -3.80 -5.07 9.53
N LEU A 93 -3.49 -6.31 9.10
CA LEU A 93 -2.52 -7.16 9.80
C LEU A 93 -1.15 -6.51 9.88
N THR A 94 -0.65 -5.97 8.77
CA THR A 94 0.61 -5.22 8.70
C THR A 94 0.64 -4.10 9.74
N ALA A 95 -0.42 -3.29 9.79
CA ALA A 95 -0.52 -2.14 10.68
C ALA A 95 -0.73 -2.54 12.14
N LEU A 96 -1.33 -3.70 12.44
CA LEU A 96 -1.42 -4.21 13.82
C LEU A 96 -0.06 -4.73 14.29
N ILE A 97 0.62 -5.51 13.45
CA ILE A 97 1.92 -6.09 13.79
C ILE A 97 2.97 -4.99 13.99
N SER A 98 2.92 -3.90 13.21
CA SER A 98 3.88 -2.79 13.36
C SER A 98 3.86 -2.13 14.74
N PHE A 99 2.73 -2.11 15.46
CA PHE A 99 2.70 -1.63 16.86
C PHE A 99 3.49 -2.50 17.84
N THR A 100 3.76 -3.75 17.48
CA THR A 100 4.60 -4.66 18.26
C THR A 100 6.09 -4.49 17.95
N ILE A 101 6.43 -3.84 16.83
CA ILE A 101 7.80 -3.60 16.38
C ILE A 101 8.31 -2.30 17.01
N ARG A 102 9.00 -2.42 18.14
CA ARG A 102 9.52 -1.28 18.92
C ARG A 102 11.01 -0.96 18.68
N GLU A 103 11.66 -1.70 17.79
CA GLU A 103 13.12 -1.67 17.64
C GLU A 103 13.68 -0.39 17.01
N ALA A 104 12.84 0.44 16.37
CA ALA A 104 13.32 1.58 15.60
C ALA A 104 13.55 2.87 16.40
N ASN A 105 13.22 2.94 17.70
CA ASN A 105 13.26 4.20 18.45
C ASN A 105 13.45 4.01 19.98
N ASP A 106 14.42 3.20 20.40
CA ASP A 106 14.70 2.92 21.83
C ASP A 106 13.46 2.52 22.66
N GLY A 107 12.51 1.81 22.03
CA GLY A 107 11.25 1.40 22.65
C GLY A 107 10.10 2.42 22.56
N GLY A 108 10.34 3.61 21.99
CA GLY A 108 9.37 4.68 21.82
C GLY A 108 8.53 4.61 20.53
N PHE A 109 7.44 5.38 20.51
CA PHE A 109 6.63 5.57 19.31
C PHE A 109 7.42 6.35 18.27
N SER A 110 7.40 5.87 17.03
CA SER A 110 8.07 6.49 15.88
C SER A 110 7.05 6.82 14.79
N VAL A 111 7.48 7.53 13.75
CA VAL A 111 6.63 7.94 12.61
C VAL A 111 5.88 6.74 11.99
N ILE A 112 6.48 5.55 12.00
CA ILE A 112 5.82 4.32 11.50
C ILE A 112 4.57 3.95 12.31
N HIS A 113 4.50 4.28 13.60
CA HIS A 113 3.34 4.01 14.44
C HIS A 113 2.20 4.99 14.14
N ILE A 114 2.52 6.26 13.89
CA ILE A 114 1.54 7.25 13.43
C ILE A 114 0.95 6.82 12.08
N LEU A 115 1.82 6.38 11.15
CA LEU A 115 1.39 5.85 9.86
C LEU A 115 0.53 4.59 10.01
N SER A 116 0.85 3.73 10.98
CA SER A 116 0.09 2.51 11.25
C SER A 116 -1.30 2.82 11.82
N ALA A 117 -1.39 3.77 12.76
CA ALA A 117 -2.66 4.26 13.28
C ALA A 117 -3.51 4.89 12.17
N TRP A 118 -2.90 5.72 11.33
CA TRP A 118 -3.56 6.29 10.16
C TRP A 118 -4.05 5.22 9.19
N THR A 119 -3.25 4.18 8.95
CA THR A 119 -3.63 3.04 8.10
C THR A 119 -4.84 2.31 8.67
N LEU A 120 -4.88 2.03 9.97
CA LEU A 120 -6.01 1.38 10.64
C LEU A 120 -7.30 2.19 10.59
N LEU A 121 -7.22 3.53 10.51
CA LEU A 121 -8.38 4.38 10.33
C LEU A 121 -8.85 4.42 8.86
N GLN A 122 -7.90 4.52 7.93
CA GLN A 122 -8.22 4.70 6.50
C GLN A 122 -8.64 3.41 5.80
N VAL A 123 -8.11 2.25 6.19
CA VAL A 123 -8.46 0.98 5.54
C VAL A 123 -9.95 0.61 5.70
N PRO A 124 -10.57 0.73 6.89
CA PRO A 124 -12.02 0.59 7.04
C PRO A 124 -12.82 1.57 6.17
N LEU A 125 -12.34 2.81 6.00
CA LEU A 125 -12.98 3.81 5.12
C LEU A 125 -12.86 3.43 3.64
N ILE A 126 -11.73 2.85 3.21
CA ILE A 126 -11.56 2.28 1.86
C ILE A 126 -12.57 1.16 1.62
N TRP A 127 -12.74 0.27 2.59
CA TRP A 127 -13.72 -0.82 2.52
C TRP A 127 -15.15 -0.31 2.50
N TRP A 128 -15.49 0.63 3.39
CA TRP A 128 -16.80 1.25 3.48
C TRP A 128 -17.19 1.97 2.18
N SER A 129 -16.29 2.76 1.61
CA SER A 129 -16.52 3.47 0.35
C SER A 129 -16.72 2.51 -0.82
N ALA A 130 -16.06 1.34 -0.82
CA ALA A 130 -16.35 0.28 -1.79
C ALA A 130 -17.75 -0.32 -1.61
N ARG A 131 -18.15 -0.61 -0.36
CA ARG A 131 -19.47 -1.20 -0.04
C ARG A 131 -20.63 -0.26 -0.32
N THR A 132 -20.43 1.03 -0.10
CA THR A 132 -21.43 2.08 -0.38
C THR A 132 -21.38 2.60 -1.81
N HIS A 133 -20.63 1.93 -2.70
CA HIS A 133 -20.51 2.28 -4.12
C HIS A 133 -20.01 3.71 -4.39
N ARG A 134 -19.29 4.31 -3.44
CA ARG A 134 -18.64 5.61 -3.58
C ARG A 134 -17.30 5.44 -4.31
N VAL A 135 -17.36 5.07 -5.59
CA VAL A 135 -16.21 4.65 -6.40
C VAL A 135 -15.11 5.71 -6.48
N ASP A 136 -15.47 6.98 -6.59
CA ASP A 136 -14.51 8.08 -6.65
C ASP A 136 -13.72 8.22 -5.34
N GLN A 137 -14.41 8.17 -4.20
CA GLN A 137 -13.79 8.19 -2.89
C GLN A 137 -12.92 6.96 -2.67
N HIS A 138 -13.44 5.77 -2.98
CA HIS A 138 -12.69 4.51 -2.88
C HIS A 138 -11.40 4.57 -3.69
N ARG A 139 -11.47 5.00 -4.95
CA ARG A 139 -10.31 5.12 -5.84
C ARG A 139 -9.28 6.12 -5.31
N GLY A 140 -9.73 7.29 -4.81
CA GLY A 140 -8.86 8.29 -4.20
C GLY A 140 -8.14 7.75 -2.96
N SER A 141 -8.88 7.10 -2.06
CA SER A 141 -8.32 6.55 -0.82
C SER A 141 -7.35 5.39 -1.08
N VAL A 142 -7.65 4.49 -2.03
CA VAL A 142 -6.71 3.42 -2.44
C VAL A 142 -5.41 4.01 -2.99
N ARG A 143 -5.50 5.02 -3.87
CA ARG A 143 -4.31 5.70 -4.42
C ARG A 143 -3.47 6.36 -3.33
N GLY A 144 -4.12 7.09 -2.41
CA GLY A 144 -3.44 7.72 -1.28
C GLY A 144 -2.75 6.69 -0.37
N MET A 145 -3.42 5.57 -0.10
CA MET A 145 -2.84 4.49 0.69
C MET A 145 -1.65 3.83 0.00
N VAL A 146 -1.76 3.51 -1.29
CA VAL A 146 -0.65 2.93 -2.04
C VAL A 146 0.53 3.90 -2.10
N PHE A 147 0.29 5.17 -2.42
CA PHE A 147 1.37 6.15 -2.52
C PHE A 147 2.04 6.41 -1.16
N GLY A 148 1.26 6.74 -0.13
CA GLY A 148 1.78 7.10 1.18
C GLY A 148 2.25 5.91 2.01
N ALA A 149 1.34 4.97 2.28
CA ALA A 149 1.59 3.89 3.22
C ALA A 149 2.35 2.70 2.64
N LEU A 150 2.35 2.50 1.31
CA LEU A 150 3.18 1.46 0.67
C LEU A 150 4.44 2.04 0.04
N LEU A 151 4.34 2.97 -0.91
CA LEU A 151 5.52 3.43 -1.66
C LEU A 151 6.45 4.30 -0.84
N ILE A 152 5.95 5.39 -0.24
CA ILE A 152 6.77 6.28 0.58
C ILE A 152 7.31 5.53 1.80
N ALA A 153 6.43 4.84 2.54
CA ALA A 153 6.85 4.07 3.71
C ALA A 153 7.84 2.96 3.36
N GLY A 154 7.58 2.22 2.28
CA GLY A 154 8.47 1.17 1.79
C GLY A 154 9.82 1.70 1.32
N PHE A 155 9.85 2.85 0.65
CA PHE A 155 11.11 3.53 0.30
C PHE A 155 11.95 3.82 1.55
N PHE A 156 11.34 4.31 2.63
CA PHE A 156 12.02 4.60 3.89
C PHE A 156 12.45 3.35 4.68
N THR A 157 12.26 2.14 4.16
CA THR A 157 12.83 0.91 4.74
C THR A 157 14.28 0.65 4.34
N PHE A 158 14.79 1.32 3.30
CA PHE A 158 16.16 1.16 2.80
C PHE A 158 17.18 2.20 3.32
N PRO A 159 16.90 3.52 3.34
CA PRO A 159 17.89 4.50 3.80
C PRO A 159 18.11 4.42 5.32
N PHE A 160 19.08 5.20 5.82
CA PHE A 160 19.39 5.36 7.25
C PHE A 160 19.89 4.09 7.94
N ASN A 161 20.75 3.31 7.27
CA ASN A 161 21.32 2.08 7.82
C ASN A 161 20.26 1.09 8.34
N ARG A 162 19.07 1.06 7.73
CA ARG A 162 18.02 0.09 8.07
C ARG A 162 18.34 -1.29 7.50
N MET A 163 17.82 -2.33 8.15
CA MET A 163 18.09 -3.74 7.85
C MET A 163 17.95 -4.09 6.35
N LEU A 164 16.82 -3.78 5.71
CA LEU A 164 16.60 -4.10 4.30
C LEU A 164 17.56 -3.34 3.37
N GLY A 165 17.91 -2.10 3.72
CA GLY A 165 18.93 -1.34 2.98
C GLY A 165 20.31 -1.96 3.09
N GLN A 166 20.72 -2.33 4.30
CA GLN A 166 21.99 -3.01 4.53
C GLN A 166 22.08 -4.29 3.70
N PHE A 167 21.05 -5.13 3.68
CA PHE A 167 21.05 -6.35 2.87
C PHE A 167 21.02 -6.06 1.36
N LEU A 168 20.34 -5.00 0.92
CA LEU A 168 20.25 -4.69 -0.51
C LEU A 168 21.59 -4.20 -1.06
N PHE A 169 22.34 -3.42 -0.29
CA PHE A 169 23.59 -2.79 -0.72
C PHE A 169 24.87 -3.51 -0.27
N SER A 170 24.76 -4.59 0.51
CA SER A 170 25.89 -5.46 0.91
C SER A 170 26.44 -6.31 -0.21
#